data_AF-A0A949I9C2-F1
#
_entry.id   AF-A0A949I9C2-F1
#
_cell.length_a   1.000
_cell.length_b   1.000
_cell.length_c   1.000
_cell.angle_alpha   90.00
_cell.angle_beta   90.00
_cell.angle_gamma   90.00
#
_symmetry.space_group_name_H-M   'P 1'
#
loop_
_entity.id
_entity.type
_entity.pdbx_description
1 polymer ?
#
loop_
_entity_poly.entity_id
_entity_poly.type
_entity_poly.pdbx_seq_one_letter_code
_entity_poly.pdbx_strand_id
1 'polypeptide(L)'
;MLNKDLIKTKIRNIQEYLLEIEPILSLLKDETVSNIEKLRTLERNFQLIVDAMLDINIHFIRELELGSPDDLKNTFVILAEGKILPFDFAQKISPVVGLRNILVHGYEKVDKELFVDSFQKNRKDFDEYLRIINSFLEKSSK
;
A
#
# COMPACT_ATOMS: atom_id res chain seq x y z
N MET A 1 -7.20 2.88 -22.10
CA MET A 1 -7.70 1.53 -21.79
C MET A 1 -6.91 0.94 -20.63
N LEU A 2 -7.57 0.27 -19.69
CA LEU A 2 -6.91 -0.39 -18.55
C LEU A 2 -5.86 -1.42 -19.01
N ASN A 3 -4.58 -1.12 -18.74
CA ASN A 3 -3.48 -2.08 -18.89
C ASN A 3 -3.49 -3.12 -17.76
N LYS A 4 -4.20 -4.23 -17.99
CA LYS A 4 -4.38 -5.30 -17.00
C LYS A 4 -3.07 -6.00 -16.65
N ASP A 5 -2.13 -6.12 -17.58
CA ASP A 5 -0.84 -6.79 -17.34
C ASP A 5 0.06 -5.97 -16.43
N LEU A 6 0.07 -4.64 -16.60
CA LEU A 6 0.74 -3.72 -15.68
C LEU A 6 0.17 -3.84 -14.26
N ILE A 7 -1.16 -3.82 -14.12
CA ILE A 7 -1.82 -3.90 -12.80
C ILE A 7 -1.54 -5.26 -12.14
N LYS A 8 -1.67 -6.37 -12.88
CA LYS A 8 -1.35 -7.71 -12.38
C LYS A 8 0.11 -7.84 -11.94
N THR A 9 1.02 -7.23 -12.69
CA THR A 9 2.44 -7.18 -12.31
C THR A 9 2.63 -6.45 -10.97
N LYS A 10 2.00 -5.28 -10.80
CA LYS A 10 2.07 -4.52 -9.54
C LYS A 10 1.44 -5.28 -8.36
N ILE A 11 0.31 -5.96 -8.58
CA ILE A 11 -0.33 -6.83 -7.57
C ILE A 11 0.63 -7.94 -7.12
N ARG A 12 1.27 -8.63 -8.06
CA ARG A 12 2.23 -9.69 -7.73
C ARG A 12 3.41 -9.13 -6.94
N ASN A 13 3.96 -7.99 -7.33
CA ASN A 13 5.05 -7.36 -6.59
C ASN A 13 4.64 -7.04 -5.14
N ILE A 14 3.44 -6.48 -4.92
CA ILE A 14 2.91 -6.22 -3.57
C ILE A 14 2.84 -7.52 -2.76
N GLN A 15 2.35 -8.61 -3.37
CA GLN A 15 2.27 -9.91 -2.70
C GLN A 15 3.66 -10.45 -2.33
N GLU A 16 4.63 -10.37 -3.23
CA GLU A 16 6.03 -10.77 -2.98
C GLU A 16 6.62 -9.97 -1.80
N TYR A 17 6.47 -8.65 -1.80
CA TYR A 17 6.96 -7.80 -0.71
C TYR A 17 6.28 -8.11 0.63
N LEU A 18 4.97 -8.36 0.63
CA LEU A 18 4.24 -8.75 1.85
C LEU A 18 4.70 -10.11 2.39
N LEU A 19 5.04 -11.07 1.52
CA LEU A 19 5.58 -12.37 1.92
C LEU A 19 6.99 -12.24 2.52
N GLU A 20 7.84 -11.39 1.96
CA GLU A 20 9.19 -11.12 2.47
C GLU A 20 9.16 -10.45 3.85
N ILE A 21 8.15 -9.60 4.11
CA ILE A 21 8.02 -8.87 5.37
C ILE A 21 7.54 -9.78 6.53
N GLU A 22 6.68 -10.78 6.28
CA GLU A 22 6.09 -11.55 7.37
C GLU A 22 7.06 -12.23 8.36
N PRO A 23 8.11 -12.95 7.90
CA PRO A 23 9.08 -13.51 8.84
C PRO A 23 9.82 -12.40 9.62
N ILE A 24 10.00 -11.22 9.02
CA ILE A 24 10.66 -10.09 9.66
C ILE A 24 9.80 -9.50 10.78
N LEU A 25 8.49 -9.32 10.55
CA LEU A 25 7.57 -8.82 11.58
C LEU A 25 7.49 -9.73 12.80
N SER A 26 7.52 -11.05 12.56
CA SER A 26 7.49 -12.03 13.64
C SER A 26 8.75 -11.93 14.51
N LEU A 27 9.91 -11.71 13.89
CA LEU A 27 11.19 -11.58 14.58
C LEU A 27 11.36 -10.25 15.33
N LEU A 28 10.86 -9.15 14.77
CA LEU A 28 10.97 -7.82 15.38
C LEU A 28 10.06 -7.65 16.61
N LYS A 29 9.08 -8.54 16.81
CA LYS A 29 8.27 -8.60 18.04
C LYS A 29 9.00 -9.17 19.24
N ASP A 30 9.89 -10.13 19.01
CA ASP A 30 10.55 -10.90 20.08
C ASP A 30 11.92 -10.32 20.46
N GLU A 31 12.53 -9.49 19.59
CA GLU A 31 13.83 -8.86 19.84
C GLU A 31 13.71 -7.33 19.88
N THR A 32 14.09 -6.73 21.00
CA THR A 32 14.42 -5.31 21.14
C THR A 32 15.38 -4.91 20.02
N VAL A 33 14.87 -4.23 18.98
CA VAL A 33 15.54 -3.53 17.88
C VAL A 33 17.08 -3.66 17.87
N SER A 34 17.60 -4.82 17.46
CA SER A 34 19.06 -5.01 17.28
C SER A 34 19.45 -5.44 15.85
N ASN A 35 18.51 -5.59 14.93
CA ASN A 35 18.82 -5.93 13.54
C ASN A 35 18.41 -4.80 12.58
N ILE A 36 19.33 -3.85 12.38
CA ILE A 36 19.15 -2.70 11.50
C ILE A 36 18.90 -3.11 10.04
N GLU A 37 19.43 -4.26 9.60
CA GLU A 37 19.24 -4.77 8.24
C GLU A 37 17.80 -5.20 8.04
N LYS A 38 17.25 -6.00 8.96
CA LYS A 38 15.84 -6.43 8.93
C LYS A 38 14.88 -5.25 8.96
N LEU A 39 15.16 -4.25 9.80
CA LEU A 39 14.35 -3.03 9.86
C LEU A 39 14.38 -2.27 8.51
N ARG A 40 15.57 -2.10 7.92
CA ARG A 40 15.68 -1.44 6.61
C ARG A 40 14.97 -2.21 5.51
N THR A 41 15.01 -3.54 5.54
CA THR A 41 14.23 -4.40 4.62
C THR A 41 12.74 -4.17 4.79
N LEU A 42 12.24 -4.13 6.04
CA LEU A 42 10.83 -3.83 6.33
C LEU A 42 10.42 -2.45 5.80
N GLU A 43 11.20 -1.41 6.12
CA GLU A 43 10.95 -0.03 5.66
C GLU A 43 10.93 0.05 4.14
N ARG A 44 11.88 -0.61 3.46
CA ARG A 44 11.98 -0.62 2.01
C ARG A 44 10.80 -1.35 1.36
N ASN A 45 10.44 -2.53 1.86
CA ASN A 45 9.34 -3.29 1.30
C ASN A 45 8.01 -2.58 1.55
N PHE A 46 7.83 -1.94 2.70
CA PHE A 46 6.67 -1.06 2.94
C PHE A 46 6.58 0.08 1.93
N GLN A 47 7.67 0.79 1.68
CA GLN A 47 7.71 1.84 0.66
C GLN A 47 7.31 1.29 -0.71
N LEU A 48 7.87 0.15 -1.11
CA LEU A 48 7.58 -0.48 -2.41
C LEU A 48 6.12 -0.92 -2.56
N ILE A 49 5.52 -1.42 -1.48
CA ILE A 49 4.09 -1.77 -1.44
C ILE A 49 3.24 -0.53 -1.72
N VAL A 50 3.46 0.55 -0.96
CA VAL A 50 2.68 1.78 -1.09
C VAL A 50 2.87 2.43 -2.45
N ASP A 51 4.11 2.46 -2.97
CA ASP A 51 4.39 2.99 -4.31
C ASP A 51 3.67 2.18 -5.40
N ALA A 52 3.66 0.85 -5.29
CA ALA A 52 2.93 0.00 -6.23
C ALA A 52 1.41 0.20 -6.15
N MET A 53 0.86 0.44 -4.95
CA MET A 53 -0.57 0.79 -4.80
C MET A 53 -0.88 2.13 -5.47
N LEU A 54 -0.04 3.15 -5.27
CA LEU A 54 -0.20 4.46 -5.90
C LEU A 54 -0.12 4.37 -7.42
N ASP A 55 0.81 3.59 -7.96
CA ASP A 55 0.91 3.33 -9.41
C ASP A 55 -0.40 2.73 -9.96
N ILE A 56 -0.99 1.78 -9.24
CA ILE A 56 -2.29 1.19 -9.60
C ILE A 56 -3.40 2.24 -9.54
N ASN A 57 -3.47 3.02 -8.46
CA ASN A 57 -4.50 4.05 -8.29
C ASN A 57 -4.42 5.11 -9.40
N ILE A 58 -3.24 5.64 -9.65
CA ILE A 58 -3.00 6.66 -10.69
C ILE A 58 -3.37 6.12 -12.06
N HIS A 59 -3.02 4.87 -12.35
CA HIS A 59 -3.40 4.22 -13.59
C HIS A 59 -4.93 4.11 -13.73
N PHE A 60 -5.65 3.68 -12.69
CA PHE A 60 -7.12 3.66 -12.72
C PHE A 60 -7.71 5.05 -12.93
N ILE A 61 -7.26 6.06 -12.18
CA ILE A 61 -7.76 7.43 -12.26
C ILE A 61 -7.60 7.96 -13.68
N ARG A 62 -6.43 7.75 -14.29
CA ARG A 62 -6.15 8.22 -15.66
C ARG A 62 -7.00 7.50 -16.70
N GLU A 63 -7.03 6.17 -16.64
CA GLU A 63 -7.67 5.37 -17.70
C GLU A 63 -9.21 5.35 -17.62
N LEU A 64 -9.78 5.70 -16.46
CA LEU A 64 -11.22 5.80 -16.24
C LEU A 64 -11.70 7.25 -16.14
N GLU A 65 -10.82 8.23 -16.43
CA GLU A 65 -11.13 9.66 -16.45
C GLU A 65 -11.79 10.17 -15.15
N LEU A 66 -11.32 9.67 -13.99
CA LEU A 66 -11.93 9.97 -12.68
C LEU A 66 -11.53 11.34 -12.11
N GLY A 67 -10.89 12.20 -12.90
CA GLY A 67 -10.39 13.51 -12.47
C GLY A 67 -8.91 13.50 -12.14
N SER A 68 -8.49 14.36 -11.22
CA SER A 68 -7.08 14.55 -10.85
C SER A 68 -6.93 14.62 -9.33
N PRO A 69 -6.01 13.84 -8.74
CA PRO A 69 -5.76 13.89 -7.30
C PRO A 69 -5.03 15.17 -6.89
N ASP A 70 -5.48 15.80 -5.82
CA ASP A 70 -4.78 16.94 -5.20
C ASP A 70 -3.43 16.52 -4.58
N ASP A 71 -3.39 15.31 -4.04
CA ASP A 71 -2.19 14.67 -3.50
C ASP A 71 -2.26 13.14 -3.62
N LEU A 72 -1.18 12.46 -3.23
CA LEU A 72 -1.10 11.00 -3.30
C LEU A 72 -2.12 10.29 -2.39
N LYS A 73 -2.53 10.89 -1.27
CA LYS A 73 -3.57 10.32 -0.38
C LYS A 73 -4.93 10.36 -1.06
N ASN A 74 -5.23 11.46 -1.76
CA ASN A 74 -6.48 11.68 -2.49
C ASN A 74 -6.70 10.61 -3.58
N THR A 75 -5.65 9.96 -4.07
CA THR A 75 -5.81 8.86 -5.05
C THR A 75 -6.75 7.75 -4.54
N PHE A 76 -6.73 7.42 -3.25
CA PHE A 76 -7.65 6.41 -2.68
C PHE A 76 -9.10 6.90 -2.63
N VAL A 77 -9.30 8.18 -2.34
CA VAL A 77 -10.63 8.80 -2.26
C VAL A 77 -11.26 8.87 -3.65
N ILE A 78 -10.50 9.28 -4.67
CA ILE A 78 -10.98 9.29 -6.07
C ILE A 78 -11.38 7.88 -6.54
N LEU A 79 -10.62 6.85 -6.17
CA LEU A 79 -11.04 5.47 -6.47
C LEU A 79 -12.37 5.11 -5.77
N ALA A 80 -12.66 5.64 -4.58
CA ALA A 80 -13.94 5.42 -3.92
C ALA A 80 -15.09 6.16 -4.61
N GLU A 81 -14.86 7.39 -5.06
CA GLU A 81 -15.83 8.16 -5.87
C GLU A 81 -16.15 7.43 -7.18
N GLY A 82 -15.13 6.83 -7.80
CA GLY A 82 -15.26 5.93 -8.95
C GLY A 82 -15.88 4.55 -8.64
N LYS A 83 -16.32 4.30 -7.39
CA LYS A 83 -16.91 3.04 -6.91
C LYS A 83 -15.99 1.81 -7.05
N ILE A 84 -14.69 2.03 -7.07
CA ILE A 84 -13.66 0.98 -7.14
C ILE A 84 -13.32 0.51 -5.73
N LEU A 85 -13.14 1.44 -4.79
CA LEU A 85 -12.95 1.16 -3.37
C LEU A 85 -14.23 1.49 -2.58
N PRO A 86 -14.56 0.75 -1.51
CA PRO A 86 -15.51 1.22 -0.51
C PRO A 86 -14.99 2.50 0.15
N PHE A 87 -15.86 3.49 0.36
CA PHE A 87 -15.46 4.79 0.91
C PHE A 87 -14.79 4.68 2.28
N ASP A 88 -15.39 3.91 3.20
CA ASP A 88 -14.84 3.69 4.54
C ASP A 88 -13.44 3.04 4.49
N PHE A 89 -13.23 2.14 3.53
CA PHE A 89 -11.94 1.48 3.35
C PHE A 89 -10.90 2.43 2.75
N ALA A 90 -11.27 3.25 1.76
CA ALA A 90 -10.40 4.26 1.19
C ALA A 90 -9.91 5.26 2.26
N GLN A 91 -10.82 5.72 3.12
CA GLN A 91 -10.46 6.56 4.27
C GLN A 91 -9.53 5.84 5.24
N LYS A 92 -9.79 4.57 5.54
CA LYS A 92 -8.96 3.75 6.42
C LYS A 92 -7.53 3.57 5.91
N ILE A 93 -7.35 3.28 4.62
CA ILE A 93 -6.05 2.90 4.04
C ILE A 93 -5.23 4.10 3.56
N SER A 94 -5.86 5.20 3.13
CA SER A 94 -5.14 6.39 2.62
C SER A 94 -4.04 6.97 3.54
N PRO A 95 -4.11 6.90 4.89
CA PRO A 95 -3.03 7.36 5.76
C PRO A 95 -1.69 6.64 5.54
N VAL A 96 -1.69 5.47 4.91
CA VAL A 96 -0.47 4.70 4.59
C VAL A 96 0.55 5.50 3.77
N VAL A 97 0.06 6.40 2.91
CA VAL A 97 0.90 7.32 2.13
C VAL A 97 1.66 8.28 3.03
N GLY A 98 1.03 8.77 4.10
CA GLY A 98 1.68 9.62 5.09
C GLY A 98 2.81 8.89 5.80
N LEU A 99 2.55 7.64 6.22
CA LEU A 99 3.57 6.80 6.85
C LEU A 99 4.74 6.54 5.90
N ARG A 100 4.47 6.27 4.61
CA ARG A 100 5.50 6.12 3.58
C ARG A 100 6.32 7.39 3.40
N ASN A 101 5.69 8.55 3.38
CA ASN A 101 6.38 9.83 3.24
C ASN A 101 7.29 10.14 4.44
N ILE A 102 6.85 9.81 5.65
CA ILE A 102 7.65 9.96 6.87
C ILE A 102 8.91 9.09 6.78
N LEU A 103 8.78 7.83 6.36
CA LEU A 103 9.92 6.91 6.21
C LEU A 103 10.92 7.37 5.14
N VAL A 104 10.45 7.98 4.05
CA VAL A 104 11.31 8.41 2.93
C VAL A 104 11.98 9.77 3.20
N HIS A 105 11.27 10.70 3.83
CA HIS A 105 11.76 12.09 3.99
C HIS A 105 12.42 12.37 5.34
N GLY A 106 12.41 11.42 6.29
CA GLY A 106 13.28 11.44 7.47
C GLY A 106 13.02 12.58 8.47
N TYR A 107 11.86 13.24 8.41
CA TYR A 107 11.49 14.24 9.40
C TYR A 107 11.02 13.52 10.66
N GLU A 108 11.82 13.68 11.71
CA GLU A 108 11.72 13.06 13.02
C GLU A 108 12.13 11.58 13.03
N LYS A 109 12.86 11.18 14.08
CA LYS A 109 13.16 9.77 14.36
C LYS A 109 11.83 9.01 14.34
N VAL A 110 11.54 8.31 13.25
CA VAL A 110 10.41 7.38 13.21
C VAL A 110 10.61 6.46 14.40
N ASP A 111 9.66 6.50 15.32
CA ASP A 111 9.63 5.53 16.39
C ASP A 111 9.43 4.17 15.72
N LYS A 112 10.52 3.41 15.71
CA LYS A 112 10.61 2.14 14.98
C LYS A 112 9.58 1.16 15.52
N GLU A 113 9.31 1.23 16.82
CA GLU A 113 8.30 0.39 17.46
C GLU A 113 6.90 0.79 16.97
N LEU A 114 6.59 2.09 16.92
CA LEU A 114 5.31 2.57 16.37
C LEU A 114 5.13 2.21 14.89
N PHE A 115 6.21 2.22 14.09
CA PHE A 115 6.14 1.80 12.69
C PHE A 115 5.84 0.31 12.56
N VAL A 116 6.59 -0.56 13.27
CA VAL A 116 6.37 -2.01 13.25
C VAL A 116 4.95 -2.35 13.72
N ASP A 117 4.51 -1.74 14.83
CA ASP A 117 3.17 -1.95 15.38
C ASP A 117 2.07 -1.48 14.41
N SER A 118 2.23 -0.30 13.82
CA SER A 118 1.29 0.25 12.84
C SER A 118 1.20 -0.65 11.60
N PHE A 119 2.35 -1.07 11.06
CA PHE A 119 2.37 -1.96 9.90
C PHE A 119 1.69 -3.28 10.21
N GLN A 120 1.99 -3.89 11.36
CA GLN A 120 1.41 -5.17 11.75
C GLN A 120 -0.10 -5.08 11.98
N LYS A 121 -0.57 -4.01 12.62
CA LYS A 121 -2.00 -3.77 12.86
C LYS A 121 -2.78 -3.61 11.54
N ASN A 122 -2.17 -2.95 10.56
CA ASN A 122 -2.81 -2.60 9.30
C ASN A 122 -2.45 -3.56 8.14
N ARG A 123 -1.64 -4.62 8.39
CA ARG A 123 -1.19 -5.56 7.35
C ARG A 123 -2.33 -6.13 6.51
N LYS A 124 -3.44 -6.47 7.18
CA LYS A 124 -4.63 -7.06 6.51
C LYS A 124 -5.29 -6.10 5.52
N ASP A 125 -5.05 -4.80 5.65
CA ASP A 125 -5.60 -3.80 4.74
C ASP A 125 -4.93 -3.87 3.37
N PHE A 126 -3.67 -4.30 3.27
CA PHE A 126 -3.05 -4.55 1.97
C PHE A 126 -3.69 -5.73 1.25
N ASP A 127 -3.95 -6.83 1.97
CA ASP A 127 -4.64 -8.00 1.40
C ASP A 127 -6.06 -7.63 0.93
N GLU A 128 -6.78 -6.83 1.73
CA GLU A 128 -8.11 -6.33 1.40
C GLU A 128 -8.09 -5.41 0.17
N TYR A 129 -7.13 -4.50 0.08
CA TYR A 129 -6.93 -3.66 -1.10
C TYR A 129 -6.73 -4.51 -2.36
N LEU A 130 -5.80 -5.49 -2.32
CA LEU A 130 -5.55 -6.38 -3.44
C LEU A 130 -6.79 -7.19 -3.84
N ARG A 131 -7.58 -7.65 -2.87
CA ARG A 131 -8.84 -8.36 -3.11
C ARG A 131 -9.85 -7.49 -3.85
N ILE A 132 -10.02 -6.24 -3.42
CA ILE A 132 -10.94 -5.29 -4.04
C ILE A 132 -10.51 -4.98 -5.48
N ILE A 133 -9.22 -4.68 -5.70
CA ILE A 133 -8.69 -4.39 -7.04
C ILE A 133 -8.86 -5.57 -7.98
N ASN A 134 -8.54 -6.79 -7.54
CA ASN A 134 -8.74 -8.00 -8.37
C ASN A 134 -10.22 -8.20 -8.72
N SER A 135 -11.13 -8.04 -7.75
CA SER A 135 -12.57 -8.17 -8.00
C SER A 135 -13.08 -7.13 -9.02
N PHE A 136 -12.54 -5.92 -8.98
CA PHE A 136 -12.85 -4.89 -9.97
C PHE A 136 -12.37 -5.30 -11.37
N LEU A 137 -11.11 -5.75 -11.50
CA LEU A 137 -10.54 -6.19 -12.79
C LEU A 137 -11.33 -7.34 -13.44
N GLU A 138 -11.81 -8.29 -12.64
CA GLU A 138 -12.63 -9.41 -13.11
C GLU A 138 -13.98 -8.93 -13.66
N LYS A 139 -14.63 -7.99 -12.97
CA LYS A 139 -15.92 -7.41 -13.41
C LYS A 139 -15.76 -6.59 -14.69
N SER A 140 -14.69 -5.82 -14.83
CA SER A 140 -14.38 -5.05 -16.04
C SER A 140 -13.84 -5.89 -17.22
N SER A 141 -13.82 -7.22 -17.09
CA SER A 141 -13.46 -8.15 -18.16
C SER A 141 -14.66 -8.84 -18.81
N LYS A 142 -15.87 -8.58 -18.30
CA LYS A 142 -17.15 -8.99 -18.88
C LYS A 142 -17.78 -7.81 -19.60
#